data_AF-A0A060CCJ9-F1
#
_entry.id   AF-A0A060CCJ9-F1
#
_cell.length_a   1.000
_cell.length_b   1.000
_cell.length_c   1.000
_cell.angle_alpha   90.00
_cell.angle_beta   90.00
_cell.angle_gamma   90.00
#
_symmetry.space_group_name_H-M   'P 1'
#
loop_
_entity.id
_entity.type
_entity.pdbx_description
1 polymer ?
#
loop_
_entity_poly.entity_id
_entity_poly.type
_entity_poly.pdbx_seq_one_letter_code
_entity_poly.pdbx_strand_id
1 'polypeptide(L)'
;LDSLLIQTYQNIEIILVDDGSKDNTLDVCDRYAKIDSRIVVIHQNNAGAGSARNVGFKAATGKYVCFIDPDDIVSPNLAEDTVSAAEKNVSEVTFFNHTDFGYDNIKEETEMFRVLNLCSY
;
A
#
# COMPACT_ATOMS: atom_id res chain seq x y z
N LEU A 1 -3.76 2.72 -8.60
CA LEU A 1 -2.79 1.80 -9.26
C LEU A 1 -1.64 2.54 -9.91
N ASP A 2 -1.88 3.50 -10.81
CA ASP A 2 -0.78 4.26 -11.46
C ASP A 2 0.17 4.92 -10.46
N SER A 3 -0.35 5.46 -9.35
CA SER A 3 0.44 6.02 -8.24
C SER A 3 1.39 5.01 -7.57
N LEU A 4 1.03 3.72 -7.56
CA LEU A 4 1.89 2.64 -7.05
C LEU A 4 2.95 2.22 -8.08
N LEU A 5 2.66 2.34 -9.37
CA LEU A 5 3.62 1.98 -10.43
C LEU A 5 4.79 2.94 -10.52
N ILE A 6 4.56 4.22 -10.19
CA ILE A 6 5.55 5.30 -10.27
C ILE A 6 6.34 5.53 -8.98
N GLN A 7 6.28 4.61 -8.00
CA GLN A 7 7.06 4.72 -6.77
C GLN A 7 8.56 4.85 -7.10
N THR A 8 9.31 5.69 -6.40
CA THR A 8 10.76 5.84 -6.60
C THR A 8 11.53 4.59 -6.18
N TYR A 9 11.10 3.98 -5.08
CA TYR A 9 11.60 2.69 -4.60
C TYR A 9 10.99 1.52 -5.40
N GLN A 10 11.80 0.89 -6.26
CA GLN A 10 11.32 -0.14 -7.20
C GLN A 10 11.18 -1.54 -6.60
N ASN A 11 11.84 -1.83 -5.48
CA ASN A 11 11.84 -3.14 -4.85
C ASN A 11 10.58 -3.35 -3.99
N ILE A 12 9.43 -3.28 -4.66
CA ILE A 12 8.10 -3.47 -4.10
C ILE A 12 7.40 -4.63 -4.81
N GLU A 13 6.56 -5.34 -4.07
CA GLU A 13 5.52 -6.20 -4.62
C GLU A 13 4.17 -5.53 -4.36
N ILE A 14 3.23 -5.66 -5.29
CA ILE A 14 1.90 -5.05 -5.21
C ILE A 14 0.89 -6.19 -5.26
N ILE A 15 0.24 -6.47 -4.14
CA ILE A 15 -0.73 -7.56 -4.04
C ILE A 15 -2.14 -6.98 -4.09
N LEU A 16 -2.84 -7.22 -5.20
CA LEU A 16 -4.22 -6.82 -5.40
C LEU A 16 -5.12 -8.00 -5.04
N VAL A 17 -5.99 -7.81 -4.04
CA VAL A 17 -6.96 -8.84 -3.64
C VAL A 17 -8.35 -8.39 -4.04
N ASP A 18 -8.90 -9.04 -5.08
CA ASP A 18 -10.29 -8.84 -5.47
C ASP A 18 -11.21 -9.66 -4.56
N ASP A 19 -12.08 -8.97 -3.82
CA ASP A 19 -13.02 -9.57 -2.86
C ASP A 19 -14.40 -9.86 -3.47
N GLY A 20 -14.39 -10.45 -4.67
CA GLY A 20 -15.60 -10.84 -5.39
C GLY A 20 -16.35 -9.64 -5.97
N SER A 21 -15.62 -8.75 -6.65
CA SER A 21 -16.22 -7.61 -7.34
C SER A 21 -17.19 -8.08 -8.43
N LYS A 22 -18.24 -7.30 -8.66
CA LYS A 22 -19.29 -7.60 -9.68
C LYS A 22 -19.22 -6.70 -10.90
N ASP A 23 -18.28 -5.77 -10.89
CA ASP A 23 -18.02 -4.84 -11.98
C ASP A 23 -16.72 -5.22 -12.70
N ASN A 24 -16.15 -4.29 -13.47
CA ASN A 24 -14.95 -4.54 -14.26
C ASN A 24 -13.65 -4.46 -13.44
N THR A 25 -13.71 -4.40 -12.10
CA THR A 25 -12.51 -4.30 -11.25
C THR A 25 -11.56 -5.47 -11.46
N LEU A 26 -12.08 -6.69 -11.61
CA LEU A 26 -11.28 -7.89 -11.89
C LEU A 26 -10.45 -7.74 -13.17
N ASP A 27 -11.09 -7.29 -14.26
CA ASP A 27 -10.42 -7.09 -15.54
C ASP A 27 -9.36 -5.99 -15.47
N VAL A 28 -9.57 -4.97 -14.65
CA VAL A 28 -8.56 -3.92 -14.40
C VAL A 28 -7.35 -4.53 -13.71
N CYS A 29 -7.53 -5.21 -12.57
CA CYS A 29 -6.44 -5.86 -11.84
C CYS A 29 -5.61 -6.79 -12.72
N ASP A 30 -6.27 -7.66 -13.49
CA ASP A 30 -5.61 -8.61 -14.38
C ASP A 30 -4.85 -7.93 -15.54
N ARG A 31 -5.31 -6.78 -16.02
CA ARG A 31 -4.56 -5.99 -17.02
C ARG A 31 -3.29 -5.40 -16.42
N TYR A 32 -3.36 -4.88 -15.20
CA TYR A 32 -2.19 -4.32 -14.51
C TYR A 32 -1.12 -5.38 -14.24
N ALA A 33 -1.52 -6.59 -13.84
CA ALA A 33 -0.60 -7.72 -13.67
C ALA A 33 0.10 -8.17 -14.96
N LYS A 34 -0.49 -7.91 -16.12
CA LYS A 34 0.14 -8.23 -17.42
C LYS A 34 1.21 -7.22 -17.83
N ILE A 35 1.14 -5.98 -17.32
CA ILE A 35 2.06 -4.90 -17.71
C ILE A 35 3.17 -4.64 -16.69
N ASP A 36 2.99 -5.05 -15.43
CA ASP A 36 4.01 -4.91 -14.39
C ASP A 36 4.16 -6.22 -13.59
N SER A 37 5.35 -6.81 -13.64
CA SER A 37 5.66 -8.09 -12.99
C SER A 37 5.66 -8.03 -11.47
N ARG A 38 5.65 -6.84 -10.87
CA ARG A 38 5.54 -6.66 -9.42
C ARG A 38 4.13 -6.87 -8.92
N ILE A 39 3.13 -6.88 -9.80
CA ILE A 39 1.72 -7.01 -9.45
C ILE A 39 1.32 -8.47 -9.40
N VAL A 40 0.81 -8.89 -8.24
CA VAL A 40 0.19 -10.20 -8.02
C VAL A 40 -1.29 -9.98 -7.74
N VAL A 41 -2.16 -10.70 -8.45
CA VAL A 41 -3.61 -10.59 -8.26
C VAL A 41 -4.13 -11.88 -7.64
N ILE A 42 -4.95 -11.74 -6.59
CA ILE A 42 -5.62 -12.83 -5.91
C ILE A 42 -7.13 -12.57 -5.96
N HIS A 43 -7.86 -13.54 -6.47
CA HIS A 43 -9.31 -13.49 -6.56
C HIS A 43 -9.92 -14.38 -5.46
N GLN A 44 -10.85 -13.84 -4.69
CA GLN A 44 -11.60 -14.58 -3.68
C GLN A 44 -13.11 -14.33 -3.76
N ASN A 45 -13.89 -15.20 -3.12
CA ASN A 45 -15.30 -14.91 -2.88
C ASN A 45 -15.44 -13.82 -1.82
N ASN A 46 -16.41 -12.93 -1.98
CA ASN A 46 -16.68 -11.83 -1.05
C ASN A 46 -16.74 -12.31 0.41
N ALA A 47 -15.77 -11.84 1.20
CA ALA A 47 -15.62 -12.13 2.61
C ALA A 47 -15.28 -10.87 3.44
N GLY A 48 -15.32 -9.69 2.82
CA GLY A 48 -15.06 -8.39 3.41
C GLY A 48 -13.58 -7.98 3.40
N ALA A 49 -13.34 -6.67 3.50
CA ALA A 49 -12.02 -6.05 3.43
C ALA A 49 -11.00 -6.62 4.42
N GLY A 50 -11.43 -6.99 5.64
CA GLY A 50 -10.54 -7.63 6.62
C GLY A 50 -10.03 -9.00 6.15
N SER A 51 -10.88 -9.79 5.50
CA SER A 51 -10.48 -11.07 4.88
C SER A 51 -9.49 -10.83 3.75
N ALA A 52 -9.80 -9.86 2.87
CA ALA A 52 -8.92 -9.50 1.76
C ALA A 52 -7.52 -9.07 2.23
N ARG A 53 -7.43 -8.20 3.25
CA ARG A 53 -6.13 -7.78 3.84
C ARG A 53 -5.36 -8.97 4.41
N ASN A 54 -6.03 -9.90 5.08
CA ASN A 54 -5.39 -11.10 5.62
C ASN A 54 -4.87 -12.05 4.52
N VAL A 55 -5.59 -12.17 3.39
CA VAL A 55 -5.13 -12.94 2.24
C VAL A 55 -3.90 -12.29 1.61
N GLY A 56 -3.93 -10.97 1.41
CA GLY A 56 -2.78 -10.22 0.92
C GLY A 56 -1.56 -10.34 1.83
N PHE A 57 -1.75 -10.18 3.14
CA PHE A 57 -0.69 -10.33 4.15
C PHE A 57 -0.04 -11.72 4.13
N LYS A 58 -0.83 -12.79 3.97
CA LYS A 58 -0.29 -14.17 3.89
C LYS A 58 0.48 -14.44 2.60
N ALA A 59 0.16 -13.73 1.52
CA ALA A 59 0.84 -13.84 0.24
C ALA A 59 2.09 -12.97 0.15
N ALA A 60 2.22 -11.95 1.01
CA ALA A 60 3.35 -11.05 1.04
C ALA A 60 4.67 -11.77 1.36
N THR A 61 5.71 -11.40 0.63
CA THR A 61 7.09 -11.92 0.75
C THR A 61 8.09 -10.83 1.14
N GLY A 62 7.70 -9.57 1.08
CA GLY A 62 8.52 -8.42 1.45
C GLY A 62 8.84 -8.33 2.94
N LYS A 63 9.90 -7.60 3.27
CA LYS A 63 10.32 -7.33 4.66
C LYS A 63 9.31 -6.45 5.42
N TYR A 64 8.61 -5.59 4.70
CA TYR A 64 7.60 -4.66 5.24
C TYR A 64 6.29 -4.84 4.49
N VAL A 65 5.17 -4.60 5.18
CA VAL A 65 3.83 -4.61 4.58
C VAL A 65 3.20 -3.23 4.79
N CYS A 66 2.61 -2.69 3.73
CA CYS A 66 1.83 -1.47 3.75
C CYS A 66 0.46 -1.74 3.15
N PHE A 67 -0.61 -1.35 3.85
CA PHE A 67 -1.98 -1.46 3.35
C PHE A 67 -2.41 -0.12 2.75
N ILE A 68 -2.88 -0.16 1.51
CA ILE A 68 -3.40 1.01 0.78
C ILE A 68 -4.82 0.68 0.35
N ASP A 69 -5.77 1.57 0.62
CA ASP A 69 -7.15 1.39 0.19
C ASP A 69 -7.29 1.70 -1.32
N PRO A 70 -8.20 1.04 -2.05
CA PRO A 70 -8.25 1.09 -3.52
C PRO A 70 -8.65 2.45 -4.09
N ASP A 71 -9.24 3.32 -3.26
CA ASP A 71 -9.63 4.70 -3.58
C ASP A 71 -8.56 5.74 -3.21
N ASP A 72 -7.42 5.33 -2.66
CA ASP A 72 -6.31 6.22 -2.31
C ASP A 72 -5.30 6.43 -3.45
N ILE A 73 -4.69 7.62 -3.43
CA ILE A 73 -3.52 7.97 -4.25
C ILE A 73 -2.35 8.18 -3.30
N VAL A 74 -1.21 7.54 -3.58
CA VAL A 74 0.01 7.66 -2.79
C VAL A 74 1.04 8.57 -3.46
N SER A 75 1.86 9.24 -2.66
CA SER A 75 3.03 9.99 -3.13
C SER A 75 4.03 9.05 -3.82
N PRO A 76 4.72 9.47 -4.90
CA PRO A 76 5.79 8.68 -5.53
C PRO A 76 6.90 8.23 -4.57
N ASN A 77 7.11 8.94 -3.47
CA ASN A 77 8.19 8.64 -2.52
C ASN A 77 7.74 7.79 -1.33
N LEU A 78 6.45 7.43 -1.22
CA LEU A 78 5.90 6.79 -0.02
C LEU A 78 6.70 5.55 0.40
N ALA A 79 6.97 4.64 -0.53
CA ALA A 79 7.73 3.42 -0.25
C ALA A 79 9.18 3.73 0.15
N GLU A 80 9.85 4.66 -0.52
CA GLU A 80 11.23 5.06 -0.21
C GLU A 80 11.33 5.67 1.18
N ASP A 81 10.44 6.62 1.50
CA ASP A 81 10.44 7.35 2.76
C ASP A 81 10.14 6.41 3.93
N THR A 82 9.14 5.53 3.79
CA THR A 82 8.75 4.60 4.85
C THR A 82 9.78 3.50 5.08
N VAL A 83 10.37 2.92 4.02
CA VAL A 83 11.46 1.95 4.16
C VAL A 83 12.69 2.61 4.77
N SER A 84 13.08 3.78 4.28
CA SER A 84 14.24 4.51 4.83
C SER A 84 14.05 4.86 6.30
N ALA A 85 12.86 5.31 6.69
CA ALA A 85 12.52 5.58 8.08
C ALA A 85 12.53 4.33 8.96
N ALA A 86 12.04 3.19 8.45
CA ALA A 86 12.05 1.93 9.16
C ALA A 86 13.49 1.42 9.39
N GLU A 87 14.32 1.39 8.34
CA GLU A 87 15.70 0.89 8.40
C GLU A 87 16.61 1.80 9.24
N LYS A 88 16.50 3.12 9.07
CA LYS A 88 17.35 4.10 9.78
C LYS A 88 17.12 4.09 11.29
N ASN A 89 15.88 3.89 11.72
CA ASN A 89 15.50 3.96 13.13
C ASN A 89 15.33 2.58 13.78
N VAL A 90 15.55 1.50 13.01
CA VAL A 90 15.30 0.10 13.42
C VAL A 90 13.87 -0.08 13.92
N SER A 91 12.93 0.55 13.21
CA SER A 91 11.51 0.58 13.58
C SER A 91 10.81 -0.71 13.14
N GLU A 92 9.94 -1.23 14.00
CA GLU A 92 9.00 -2.29 13.62
C GLU A 92 7.80 -1.74 12.85
N VAL A 93 7.41 -0.49 13.12
CA VAL A 93 6.27 0.17 12.51
C VAL A 93 6.62 1.62 12.15
N THR A 94 6.22 2.04 10.95
CA THR A 94 6.31 3.43 10.48
C THR A 94 4.91 3.91 10.11
N PHE A 95 4.57 5.14 10.51
CA PHE A 95 3.33 5.80 10.14
C PHE A 95 3.61 6.92 9.13
N PHE A 96 2.66 7.17 8.24
CA PHE A 96 2.66 8.29 7.30
C PHE A 96 1.32 9.03 7.40
N ASN A 97 1.31 10.30 6.99
CA ASN A 97 0.09 11.10 6.97
C ASN A 97 -0.70 10.84 5.68
N HIS A 98 -2.00 11.12 5.73
CA HIS A 98 -2.86 11.22 4.55
C HIS A 98 -3.42 12.63 4.46
N THR A 99 -3.94 12.99 3.28
CA THR A 99 -4.63 14.25 3.06
C THR A 99 -5.88 13.96 2.25
N ASP A 100 -7.02 14.45 2.74
CA ASP A 100 -8.29 14.28 2.05
C ASP A 100 -8.39 15.27 0.89
N PHE A 101 -8.66 14.78 -0.31
CA PHE A 101 -8.95 15.61 -1.46
C PHE A 101 -10.45 15.98 -1.47
N GLY A 102 -10.81 17.01 -0.70
CA GLY A 102 -12.17 17.58 -0.61
C GLY A 102 -12.18 19.11 -0.76
N TYR A 103 -13.20 19.64 -1.45
CA TYR A 103 -13.38 21.05 -1.86
C TYR A 103 -12.89 22.11 -0.85
N ASP A 104 -12.09 23.06 -1.35
CA ASP A 104 -11.56 24.28 -0.73
C ASP A 104 -10.32 24.18 0.20
N ASN A 105 -9.23 24.78 -0.29
CA ASN A 105 -8.03 25.27 0.42
C ASN A 105 -7.08 24.24 1.04
N ILE A 106 -6.08 23.87 0.23
CA ILE A 106 -4.85 23.19 0.64
C ILE A 106 -4.13 24.02 1.72
N LYS A 107 -3.97 23.46 2.91
CA LYS A 107 -2.83 23.75 3.78
C LYS A 107 -1.91 22.54 3.75
N GLU A 108 -0.81 22.67 3.01
CA GLU A 108 0.31 21.74 3.09
C GLU A 108 1.02 21.94 4.42
N GLU A 109 0.84 21.02 5.35
CA GLU A 109 1.81 20.75 6.41
C GLU A 109 1.94 19.23 6.55
N THR A 110 2.97 18.68 5.89
CA THR A 110 3.38 17.29 6.11
C THR A 110 4.41 17.27 7.22
N GLU A 111 3.97 17.10 8.48
CA GLU A 111 4.90 16.74 9.55
C GLU A 111 4.96 15.21 9.70
N MET A 112 6.09 14.63 9.27
CA MET A 112 6.41 13.22 9.55
C MET A 112 7.03 13.06 10.94
N PHE A 113 6.89 11.83 11.46
CA PHE A 113 7.63 11.18 12.55
C PHE A 113 6.90 10.97 13.89
N ARG A 114 6.29 9.79 14.04
CA ARG A 114 6.34 9.01 15.28
C ARG A 114 6.79 7.58 14.96
N VAL A 115 8.06 7.30 15.21
CA VAL A 115 8.60 5.94 15.26
C VAL A 115 8.28 5.39 16.65
N LEU A 116 7.50 4.31 16.72
CA LEU A 116 7.35 3.52 17.93
C LEU A 116 8.38 2.38 17.87
N ASN A 117 9.52 2.56 18.54
CA ASN A 117 10.42 1.44 18.85
C ASN A 117 9.82 0.67 20.02
N LEU A 118 9.07 -0.39 19.74
CA LEU A 118 8.65 -1.36 20.75
C LEU A 118 9.81 -2.33 21.02
N CYS A 119 10.91 -1.82 21.56
CA CYS A 119 11.91 -2.68 22.20
C CYS A 119 11.27 -3.33 23.44
N SER A 120 10.79 -4.55 23.29
CA SER A 120 10.43 -5.41 24.42
C SER A 120 11.68 -6.20 24.82
N TYR A 121 12.19 -5.94 26.04
CA TYR A 121 13.27 -6.70 26.69
C TYR A 121 12.85 -8.13 27.04
#